data_AF-A0A6I5C478-F1
#
_entry.id   AF-A0A6I5C478-F1
#
_cell.length_a   1.000
_cell.length_b   1.000
_cell.length_c   1.000
_cell.angle_alpha   90.00
_cell.angle_beta   90.00
_cell.angle_gamma   90.00
#
_symmetry.space_group_name_H-M   'P 1'
#
loop_
_entity.id
_entity.type
_entity.pdbx_description
1 polymer ?
#
loop_
_entity_poly.entity_id
_entity_poly.type
_entity_poly.pdbx_seq_one_letter_code
_entity_poly.pdbx_strand_id
1 'polypeptide(L)'
;VVVAEQFDSAEALSDALRQHTRARVVLGPATAEQLKAVLGAPPHTTPPPVVPPGRGYARLGTGPVHRLQVPATPDPYDDSAGDALRTAVQDLLPPKTTPADGETVPEPAEAVARSAKSARFTKSVRAAEAADAEGAEAAAEAVEEALAPE
;
A
#
# COMPACT_ATOMS: atom_id res chain seq x y z
N VAL A 1 15.59 0.72 -3.59
CA VAL A 1 14.36 1.34 -4.16
C VAL A 1 13.96 0.53 -5.38
N VAL A 2 12.68 0.18 -5.49
CA VAL A 2 12.12 -0.46 -6.69
C VAL A 2 11.01 0.46 -7.19
N VAL A 3 11.01 0.73 -8.49
CA VAL A 3 9.95 1.47 -9.18
C VAL A 3 9.42 0.56 -10.27
N ALA A 4 8.11 0.42 -10.33
CA ALA A 4 7.43 -0.32 -11.37
C ALA A 4 6.52 0.65 -12.14
N GLU A 5 6.56 0.56 -13.46
CA GLU A 5 5.66 1.31 -14.33
C GLU A 5 5.34 0.49 -15.58
N GLN A 6 4.17 0.72 -16.16
CA GLN A 6 3.77 0.34 -17.50
C GLN A 6 4.54 1.12 -18.56
N PHE A 7 4.53 0.60 -19.78
CA PHE A 7 5.23 1.25 -20.89
C PHE A 7 4.62 2.60 -21.27
N ASP A 8 3.30 2.74 -21.15
CA ASP A 8 2.58 3.92 -21.62
C ASP A 8 2.96 5.20 -20.86
N SER A 9 3.44 5.09 -19.61
CA SER A 9 3.98 6.23 -18.85
C SER A 9 5.46 6.06 -18.51
N ALA A 10 6.18 5.16 -19.19
CA ALA A 10 7.61 4.97 -19.01
C ALA A 10 8.41 6.25 -19.33
N GLU A 11 7.91 7.14 -20.19
CA GLU A 11 8.53 8.43 -20.49
C GLU A 11 8.46 9.43 -19.33
N ALA A 12 7.46 9.32 -18.45
CA ALA A 12 7.34 10.14 -17.25
C ALA A 12 8.38 9.80 -16.18
N LEU A 13 9.09 8.67 -16.31
CA LEU A 13 10.19 8.31 -15.42
C LEU A 13 11.36 9.29 -15.61
N SER A 14 11.71 9.96 -14.50
CA SER A 14 12.75 10.98 -14.46
C SER A 14 14.13 10.45 -14.87
N ASP A 15 14.96 11.37 -15.38
CA ASP A 15 16.33 11.05 -15.78
C ASP A 15 17.17 10.51 -14.63
N ALA A 16 16.89 10.92 -13.39
CA ALA A 16 17.57 10.39 -12.21
C ALA A 16 17.38 8.87 -12.07
N LEU A 17 16.16 8.36 -12.28
CA LEU A 17 15.92 6.91 -12.25
C LEU A 17 16.66 6.20 -13.37
N ARG A 18 16.70 6.79 -14.57
CA ARG A 18 17.45 6.24 -15.71
C ARG A 18 18.95 6.22 -15.41
N GLN A 19 19.53 7.29 -14.89
CA GLN A 19 20.98 7.39 -14.68
C GLN A 19 21.47 6.53 -13.49
N HIS A 20 20.67 6.44 -12.43
CA HIS A 20 21.11 5.79 -11.18
C HIS A 20 20.60 4.36 -11.00
N THR A 21 19.53 3.95 -11.70
CA THR A 21 19.00 2.59 -11.61
C THR A 21 19.66 1.69 -12.66
N ARG A 22 20.66 0.95 -12.19
CA ARG A 22 21.48 0.05 -13.01
C ARG A 22 20.85 -1.34 -13.22
N ALA A 23 19.92 -1.76 -12.38
CA ALA A 23 19.17 -3.00 -12.55
C ALA A 23 17.78 -2.67 -13.09
N ARG A 24 17.46 -3.15 -14.30
CA ARG A 24 16.18 -2.87 -14.97
C ARG A 24 15.56 -4.17 -15.44
N VAL A 25 14.24 -4.26 -15.31
CA VAL A 25 13.46 -5.44 -15.67
C VAL A 25 12.25 -5.00 -16.48
N VAL A 26 11.94 -5.75 -17.53
CA VAL A 26 10.71 -5.65 -18.31
C VAL A 26 10.01 -6.98 -18.23
N LEU A 27 8.73 -7.00 -17.86
CA LEU A 27 7.89 -8.20 -17.84
C LEU A 27 6.78 -8.08 -18.88
N GLY A 28 6.38 -9.20 -19.47
CA GLY A 28 5.33 -9.24 -20.48
C GLY A 28 5.84 -9.04 -21.93
N PRO A 29 4.90 -8.99 -22.89
CA PRO A 29 5.22 -8.80 -24.30
C PRO A 29 5.79 -7.40 -24.55
N ALA A 30 6.91 -7.33 -25.27
CA ALA A 30 7.57 -6.07 -25.61
C ALA A 30 8.30 -6.19 -26.95
N THR A 31 8.33 -5.09 -27.71
CA THR A 31 9.14 -5.01 -28.93
C THR A 31 10.62 -4.84 -28.59
N ALA A 32 11.50 -5.15 -29.54
CA ALA A 32 12.95 -4.94 -29.37
C ALA A 32 13.30 -3.46 -29.10
N GLU A 33 12.52 -2.53 -29.66
CA GLU A 33 12.68 -1.09 -29.46
C GLU A 33 12.29 -0.67 -28.05
N GLN A 34 11.14 -1.14 -27.54
CA GLN A 34 10.71 -0.91 -26.15
C GLN A 34 11.74 -1.47 -25.16
N LEU A 35 12.25 -2.68 -25.42
CA LEU A 35 13.31 -3.29 -24.61
C LEU A 35 14.59 -2.45 -24.65
N LYS A 36 15.01 -1.95 -25.81
CA LYS A 36 16.18 -1.08 -25.92
C LYS A 36 15.98 0.24 -25.18
N ALA A 37 14.79 0.84 -25.25
CA ALA A 37 14.47 2.10 -24.57
C ALA A 37 14.53 1.96 -23.05
N VAL A 38 13.97 0.87 -22.49
CA VAL A 38 13.95 0.65 -21.04
C VAL A 38 15.25 0.04 -20.53
N LEU A 39 15.83 -0.96 -21.19
CA LEU A 39 17.03 -1.67 -20.71
C LEU A 39 18.34 -1.01 -21.17
N GLY A 40 18.29 -0.13 -22.18
CA GLY A 40 19.47 0.53 -22.77
C GLY A 40 20.23 -0.33 -23.78
N ALA A 41 19.78 -1.57 -24.03
CA ALA A 41 20.34 -2.47 -25.02
C ALA A 41 19.24 -3.39 -25.58
N PRO A 42 19.32 -3.81 -26.85
CA PRO A 42 18.38 -4.77 -27.40
C PRO A 42 18.61 -6.17 -26.80
N PRO A 43 17.58 -7.04 -26.79
CA PRO A 43 17.77 -8.45 -26.47
C PRO A 43 18.66 -9.13 -27.52
N HIS A 44 19.48 -10.09 -27.09
CA HIS A 44 20.33 -10.88 -27.99
C HIS A 44 19.65 -12.17 -28.49
N THR A 45 18.35 -12.31 -28.23
CA THR A 45 17.55 -13.48 -28.60
C THR A 45 16.25 -13.03 -29.24
N THR A 46 15.76 -13.79 -30.22
CA THR A 46 14.42 -13.61 -30.78
C THR A 46 13.34 -13.74 -29.69
N PRO A 47 12.39 -12.79 -29.56
CA PRO A 47 11.27 -12.92 -28.65
C PRO A 47 10.44 -14.18 -28.92
N PRO A 48 9.99 -14.92 -27.88
CA PRO A 48 9.16 -16.10 -28.08
C PRO A 48 7.78 -15.71 -28.62
N PRO A 49 7.12 -16.57 -29.42
CA PRO A 49 5.81 -16.29 -30.00
C PRO A 49 4.71 -16.21 -28.93
N VAL A 50 4.91 -16.88 -27.79
CA VAL A 50 4.02 -16.82 -26.62
C VAL A 50 4.82 -16.36 -25.41
N VAL A 51 4.29 -15.37 -24.70
CA VAL A 51 4.89 -14.78 -23.51
C VAL A 51 4.00 -15.15 -22.32
N PRO A 52 4.31 -16.25 -21.59
CA PRO A 52 3.53 -16.62 -20.41
C PRO A 52 3.69 -15.57 -19.30
N PRO A 53 2.77 -15.54 -18.31
CA PRO A 53 2.90 -14.66 -17.15
C PRO A 53 4.27 -14.77 -16.48
N GLY A 54 4.81 -13.64 -16.02
CA GLY A 54 6.13 -13.58 -15.38
C GLY A 54 7.32 -13.72 -16.34
N ARG A 55 7.11 -13.97 -17.63
CA ARG A 55 8.19 -13.94 -18.63
C ARG A 55 8.65 -12.50 -18.85
N GLY A 56 9.96 -12.31 -19.01
CA GLY A 56 10.49 -10.99 -19.31
C GLY A 56 11.98 -10.98 -19.65
N TYR A 57 12.56 -9.80 -19.52
CA TYR A 57 13.97 -9.50 -19.75
C TYR A 57 14.53 -8.66 -18.61
N ALA A 58 15.78 -8.91 -18.25
CA ALA A 58 16.48 -8.15 -17.22
C ALA A 58 17.85 -7.75 -17.70
N ARG A 59 18.28 -6.55 -17.31
CA ARG A 59 19.65 -6.09 -17.50
C ARG A 59 20.19 -5.57 -16.18
N LEU A 60 21.37 -6.07 -15.80
CA LEU A 60 22.06 -5.67 -14.58
C LEU A 60 23.33 -4.91 -14.94
N GLY A 61 23.43 -3.67 -14.47
CA GLY A 61 24.55 -2.79 -14.77
C GLY A 61 24.64 -2.48 -16.26
N THR A 62 25.85 -2.58 -16.77
CA THR A 62 26.15 -2.44 -18.20
C THR A 62 26.16 -3.78 -18.95
N GLY A 63 25.83 -4.88 -18.27
CA GLY A 63 25.89 -6.24 -18.81
C GLY A 63 24.86 -6.54 -19.91
N PRO A 64 24.83 -7.79 -20.39
CA PRO A 64 23.87 -8.22 -21.42
C PRO A 64 22.44 -8.29 -20.87
N VAL A 65 21.48 -8.23 -21.79
CA VAL A 65 20.05 -8.40 -21.49
C VAL A 65 19.71 -9.88 -21.42
N HIS A 66 19.34 -10.40 -20.26
CA HIS A 66 18.98 -11.81 -20.07
C HIS A 66 17.47 -12.04 -20.10
N ARG A 67 17.06 -13.24 -20.50
CA ARG A 67 15.67 -13.71 -20.37
C ARG A 67 15.40 -14.09 -18.92
N LEU A 68 14.25 -13.66 -18.40
CA LEU A 68 13.80 -13.91 -17.04
C LEU A 68 12.48 -14.67 -17.04
N GLN A 69 12.31 -15.57 -16.09
CA GLN A 69 11.01 -16.11 -15.69
C GLN A 69 10.82 -15.84 -14.21
N VAL A 70 9.85 -15.00 -13.88
CA VAL A 70 9.47 -14.72 -12.50
C VAL A 70 8.56 -15.84 -12.01
N PRO A 71 8.78 -16.39 -10.80
CA PRO A 71 7.87 -17.36 -10.20
C PRO A 71 6.52 -16.69 -9.90
N ALA A 72 5.44 -17.46 -9.98
CA ALA A 72 4.14 -16.98 -9.55
C ALA A 72 4.12 -16.87 -8.02
N THR A 73 3.80 -15.68 -7.51
CA THR A 73 3.59 -15.43 -6.07
C THR A 73 2.18 -14.86 -5.89
N PRO A 74 1.13 -15.68 -6.03
CA PRO A 74 -0.23 -15.22 -5.77
C PRO A 74 -0.37 -14.77 -4.31
N ASP A 75 -1.38 -13.94 -4.05
CA ASP A 75 -1.74 -13.60 -2.68
C ASP A 75 -2.19 -14.88 -1.93
N PRO A 76 -1.53 -15.24 -0.82
CA PRO A 76 -1.86 -16.43 -0.05
C PRO A 76 -3.27 -16.44 0.56
N TYR A 77 -3.97 -15.31 0.56
CA TYR A 77 -5.33 -15.16 1.08
C TYR A 77 -6.38 -14.88 0.00
N ASP A 78 -5.98 -14.83 -1.27
CA ASP A 78 -6.92 -14.68 -2.39
C ASP A 78 -7.50 -16.04 -2.80
N ASP A 79 -8.81 -16.17 -2.61
CA ASP A 79 -9.57 -17.38 -2.92
C ASP A 79 -9.71 -17.67 -4.42
N SER A 80 -9.41 -16.69 -5.29
CA SER A 80 -9.42 -16.88 -6.75
C SER A 80 -8.17 -17.55 -7.29
N ALA A 81 -7.07 -17.56 -6.52
CA ALA A 81 -5.84 -18.24 -6.89
C ALA A 81 -5.94 -19.76 -6.65
N GLY A 82 -5.34 -20.58 -7.53
CA GLY A 82 -5.36 -22.03 -7.38
C GLY A 82 -4.69 -22.53 -6.09
N ASP A 83 -5.37 -23.46 -5.40
CA ASP A 83 -4.99 -23.93 -4.05
C ASP A 83 -3.53 -24.38 -3.95
N ALA A 84 -3.03 -25.13 -4.94
CA ALA A 84 -1.65 -25.62 -4.93
C ALA A 84 -0.61 -24.49 -4.89
N LEU A 85 -0.84 -23.40 -5.64
CA LEU A 85 0.06 -22.25 -5.64
C LEU A 85 -0.06 -21.47 -4.33
N ARG A 86 -1.28 -21.34 -3.80
CA ARG A 86 -1.54 -20.65 -2.54
C ARG A 86 -0.86 -21.35 -1.36
N THR A 87 -0.99 -22.67 -1.27
CA THR A 87 -0.31 -23.49 -0.26
C THR A 87 1.21 -23.37 -0.39
N ALA A 88 1.75 -23.46 -1.61
CA ALA A 88 3.19 -23.29 -1.83
C ALA A 88 3.73 -21.93 -1.36
N VAL A 89 2.94 -20.85 -1.49
CA VAL A 89 3.30 -19.54 -0.94
C VAL A 89 3.16 -19.52 0.59
N GLN A 90 2.07 -20.06 1.15
CA GLN A 90 1.84 -20.11 2.59
C GLN A 90 2.96 -20.87 3.33
N ASP A 91 3.44 -21.97 2.75
CA ASP A 91 4.54 -22.79 3.30
C ASP A 91 5.87 -22.02 3.37
N LEU A 92 6.04 -20.97 2.57
CA LEU A 92 7.23 -20.11 2.57
C LEU A 92 7.14 -18.95 3.57
N LEU A 93 5.93 -18.66 4.08
CA LEU A 93 5.75 -17.54 5.00
C LEU A 93 6.26 -17.89 6.40
N PRO A 94 6.79 -16.89 7.13
CA PRO A 94 7.06 -17.05 8.55
C PRO A 94 5.79 -17.50 9.29
N PRO A 95 5.93 -18.27 10.39
CA PRO A 95 4.79 -18.64 11.21
C PRO A 95 4.02 -17.39 11.62
N LYS A 96 2.68 -17.43 11.52
CA LYS A 96 1.83 -16.34 12.00
C LYS A 96 2.05 -16.21 13.51
N THR A 97 2.79 -15.19 13.92
CA THR A 97 2.96 -14.88 15.33
C THR A 97 1.71 -14.19 15.83
N THR A 98 1.21 -14.62 16.99
CA THR A 98 0.32 -13.79 17.80
C THR A 98 1.11 -12.52 18.18
N PRO A 99 0.51 -11.32 18.18
CA PRO A 99 1.20 -10.09 18.59
C PRO A 99 1.95 -10.31 19.92
N ALA A 100 3.18 -9.78 19.99
CA ALA A 100 4.11 -10.06 21.08
C ALA A 100 3.62 -9.57 22.45
N ASP A 101 2.71 -8.60 22.46
CA ASP A 101 1.91 -8.23 23.62
C ASP A 101 0.51 -8.76 23.38
N GLY A 102 -0.10 -9.43 24.37
CA GLY A 102 -1.42 -10.07 24.31
C GLY A 102 -2.61 -9.15 24.05
N GLU A 103 -2.43 -8.10 23.25
CA GLU A 103 -3.46 -7.26 22.68
C GLU A 103 -4.27 -8.12 21.69
N THR A 104 -5.28 -8.77 22.25
CA THR A 104 -6.36 -9.39 21.49
C THR A 104 -7.04 -8.27 20.73
N VAL A 105 -6.82 -8.20 19.41
CA VAL A 105 -7.70 -7.42 18.53
C VAL A 105 -9.10 -8.02 18.75
N PRO A 106 -10.05 -7.28 19.33
CA PRO A 106 -11.35 -7.83 19.64
C PRO A 106 -11.99 -8.32 18.34
N GLU A 107 -12.54 -9.54 18.35
CA GLU A 107 -13.34 -10.01 17.23
C GLU A 107 -14.46 -8.99 16.93
N PRO A 108 -14.95 -8.88 15.67
CA PRO A 108 -15.87 -7.83 15.27
C PRO A 108 -17.06 -7.66 16.23
N ALA A 109 -17.57 -8.76 16.79
CA ALA A 109 -18.65 -8.76 17.77
C ALA A 109 -18.28 -8.09 19.12
N GLU A 110 -17.04 -8.26 19.59
CA GLU A 110 -16.55 -7.66 20.84
C GLU A 110 -16.20 -6.19 20.69
N ALA A 111 -15.77 -5.76 19.51
CA ALA A 111 -15.49 -4.35 19.21
C ALA A 111 -16.78 -3.50 19.25
N VAL A 112 -17.89 -4.03 18.72
CA VAL A 112 -19.21 -3.36 18.79
C VAL A 112 -19.69 -3.25 20.25
N ALA A 113 -19.45 -4.29 21.06
CA ALA A 113 -19.82 -4.29 22.47
C ALA A 113 -19.01 -3.30 23.32
N ARG A 114 -17.72 -3.10 23.04
CA ARG A 114 -16.88 -2.09 23.71
C ARG A 114 -17.29 -0.67 23.33
N SER A 115 -17.59 -0.41 22.05
CA SER A 115 -18.12 0.88 21.59
C SER A 115 -19.46 1.24 22.26
N ALA A 116 -20.35 0.26 22.41
CA ALA A 116 -21.64 0.44 23.09
C ALA A 116 -21.54 0.65 24.62
N LYS A 117 -20.41 0.27 25.25
CA LYS A 117 -20.14 0.56 26.67
C LYS A 117 -19.59 1.97 26.86
N SER A 118 -18.67 2.41 25.99
CA SER A 118 -18.15 3.79 26.03
C SER A 118 -19.24 4.83 25.75
N ALA A 119 -20.19 4.55 24.86
CA ALA A 119 -21.34 5.43 24.61
C ALA A 119 -22.32 5.52 25.81
N ARG A 120 -22.39 4.48 26.66
CA ARG A 120 -23.21 4.52 27.88
C ARG A 120 -22.57 5.37 28.97
N PHE A 121 -21.24 5.34 29.09
CA PHE A 121 -20.49 6.14 30.05
C PHE A 121 -20.62 7.65 29.75
N THR A 122 -20.55 8.06 28.48
CA THR A 122 -20.70 9.48 28.09
C THR A 122 -22.12 10.02 28.31
N LYS A 123 -23.15 9.16 28.21
CA LYS A 123 -24.53 9.53 28.57
C LYS A 123 -24.69 9.75 30.08
N SER A 124 -23.95 9.01 30.90
CA SER A 124 -23.97 9.18 32.36
C SER A 124 -23.29 10.47 32.80
N VAL A 125 -22.17 10.85 32.16
CA VAL A 125 -21.44 12.09 32.47
C VAL A 125 -22.25 13.33 32.06
N ARG A 126 -22.88 13.31 30.87
CA ARG A 126 -23.74 14.43 30.42
C ARG A 126 -25.00 14.62 31.26
N ALA A 127 -25.53 13.56 31.88
CA ALA A 127 -26.67 13.65 32.79
C ALA A 127 -26.29 14.26 34.15
N ALA A 128 -25.04 14.10 34.58
CA ALA A 128 -24.52 14.75 35.78
C ALA A 128 -24.22 16.24 35.54
N GLU A 129 -23.76 16.61 34.34
CA GLU A 129 -23.39 18.00 34.01
C GLU A 129 -24.61 18.92 33.76
N ALA A 130 -25.79 18.37 33.48
CA ALA A 130 -27.02 19.14 33.24
C ALA A 130 -27.77 19.56 34.52
N ALA A 131 -27.34 19.09 35.70
CA ALA A 131 -28.00 19.39 36.97
C ALA A 131 -27.40 20.59 37.73
N ASP A 132 -26.29 21.17 37.25
CA ASP A 132 -25.52 22.22 37.94
C ASP A 132 -25.65 23.62 37.29
N ALA A 133 -26.62 23.85 36.41
CA ALA A 133 -26.76 25.11 35.67
C ALA A 133 -28.12 25.82 35.86
N GLU A 134 -28.69 25.78 37.06
CA GLU A 134 -29.83 26.65 37.41
C GLU A 134 -29.59 27.28 38.79
N GLY A 135 -28.74 28.31 38.83
CA GLY A 135 -28.39 28.98 40.07
C GLY A 135 -27.31 30.05 39.97
N ALA A 136 -27.40 31.00 39.03
CA ALA A 136 -26.80 32.34 39.16
C ALA A 136 -27.26 33.25 38.01
N GLU A 137 -28.37 33.95 38.25
CA GLU A 137 -28.81 35.12 37.49
C GLU A 137 -27.98 36.35 37.90
N ALA A 138 -27.75 37.25 36.92
CA ALA A 138 -27.37 38.67 37.04
C ALA A 138 -25.90 39.06 37.32
N ALA A 139 -25.17 39.45 36.26
CA ALA A 139 -24.50 40.76 36.16
C ALA A 139 -23.93 41.04 34.75
N ALA A 140 -24.31 42.21 34.22
CA ALA A 140 -23.56 43.11 33.33
C ALA A 140 -23.37 42.78 31.83
N GLU A 141 -24.35 43.26 31.08
CA GLU A 141 -24.27 43.98 29.79
C GLU A 141 -23.06 44.95 29.64
N ALA A 142 -22.65 45.19 28.36
CA ALA A 142 -21.61 46.10 27.82
C ALA A 142 -20.16 45.53 27.84
N VAL A 143 -19.40 45.40 26.75
CA VAL A 143 -19.10 46.36 25.67
C VAL A 143 -18.75 45.62 24.37
N GLU A 144 -19.57 45.83 23.34
CA GLU A 144 -19.18 45.76 21.93
C GLU A 144 -18.32 46.99 21.61
N GLU A 145 -17.40 46.87 20.63
CA GLU A 145 -16.65 47.96 19.98
C GLU A 145 -15.25 48.29 20.55
N ALA A 146 -14.20 47.78 19.89
CA ALA A 146 -13.30 48.64 19.10
C ALA A 146 -12.06 47.88 18.58
N LEU A 147 -11.91 47.93 17.25
CA LEU A 147 -10.67 48.16 16.49
C LEU A 147 -9.65 47.02 16.30
N ALA A 148 -9.59 46.58 15.04
CA ALA A 148 -8.44 45.97 14.39
C ALA A 148 -7.37 47.06 14.00
N PRO A 149 -6.35 46.76 13.19
CA PRO A 149 -4.94 46.67 13.58
C PRO A 149 -4.05 47.82 13.05
N GLU A 150 -2.82 47.92 13.57
CA GLU A 150 -1.55 47.99 12.81
C GLU A 150 -0.40 47.44 13.66
#